data_AF-A0A0J9E8X4-F1
#
_entry.id   AF-A0A0J9E8X4-F1
#
_cell.length_a   1.000
_cell.length_b   1.000
_cell.length_c   1.000
_cell.angle_alpha   90.00
_cell.angle_beta   90.00
_cell.angle_gamma   90.00
#
_symmetry.space_group_name_H-M   'P 1'
#
loop_
_entity.id
_entity.type
_entity.pdbx_description
1 polymer ?
#
loop_
_entity_poly.entity_id
_entity_poly.type
_entity_poly.pdbx_seq_one_letter_code
_entity_poly.pdbx_strand_id
1 'polypeptide(L)'
;MNAALCAGATCFPHPFSAMSPIQGCEPGVVGAAIDSAAPTGIICDGIHVADEMIALATRARAVPDRMFLVLDAKPTLGGLEQFELYSPGSSLREGRLPELWANAAS
;
A
#
# COMPACT_ATOMS: atom_id res chain seq x y z
N MET A 1 -10.77 13.34 -12.22
CA MET A 1 -9.29 13.39 -12.08
C MET A 1 -8.96 13.71 -10.64
N ASN A 2 -8.12 12.91 -9.98
CA ASN A 2 -7.86 12.97 -8.53
C ASN A 2 -7.14 14.29 -8.15
N ALA A 3 -7.61 14.98 -7.10
CA ALA A 3 -7.08 16.26 -6.65
C ALA A 3 -5.57 16.23 -6.35
N ALA A 4 -5.04 15.13 -5.80
CA ALA A 4 -3.62 14.98 -5.55
C ALA A 4 -2.81 14.92 -6.87
N LEU A 5 -3.32 14.23 -7.89
CA LEU A 5 -2.70 14.20 -9.22
C LEU A 5 -2.74 15.59 -9.88
N CYS A 6 -3.84 16.33 -9.72
CA CYS A 6 -3.95 17.72 -10.17
C CYS A 6 -2.96 18.64 -9.46
N ALA A 7 -2.63 18.35 -8.19
CA ALA A 7 -1.64 19.08 -7.40
C ALA A 7 -0.18 18.67 -7.71
N GLY A 8 0.03 17.78 -8.68
CA GLY A 8 1.38 17.39 -9.13
C GLY A 8 1.89 16.07 -8.55
N ALA A 9 1.08 15.32 -7.80
CA ALA A 9 1.43 13.94 -7.47
C ALA A 9 1.52 13.12 -8.77
N THR A 10 2.56 12.30 -8.89
CA THR A 10 2.87 11.56 -10.12
C THR A 10 2.73 10.05 -9.99
N CYS A 11 2.59 9.51 -8.79
CA CYS A 11 2.46 8.08 -8.56
C CYS A 11 1.71 7.75 -7.25
N PHE A 12 1.28 6.49 -7.13
CA PHE A 12 0.74 5.90 -5.91
C PHE A 12 1.73 4.85 -5.38
N PRO A 13 2.37 5.03 -4.21
CA PRO A 13 3.47 4.15 -3.80
C PRO A 13 3.04 2.74 -3.37
N HIS A 14 1.96 2.61 -2.58
CA HIS A 14 1.41 1.32 -2.12
C HIS A 14 -0.03 1.51 -1.61
N PRO A 15 -1.02 1.72 -2.50
CA PRO A 15 -2.34 2.21 -2.10
C PRO A 15 -3.15 1.21 -1.26
N PHE A 16 -2.79 -0.07 -1.27
CA PHE A 16 -3.48 -1.09 -0.47
C PHE A 16 -3.03 -1.16 0.98
N SER A 17 -1.88 -0.57 1.34
CA SER A 17 -1.21 -0.84 2.63
C SER A 17 -1.42 0.24 3.70
N ALA A 18 -2.09 1.36 3.39
CA ALA A 18 -2.41 2.43 4.35
C ALA A 18 -3.34 3.53 3.78
N MET A 19 -4.08 3.27 2.69
CA MET A 19 -4.90 4.28 2.04
C MET A 19 -6.36 3.81 1.95
N SER A 20 -7.28 4.75 1.72
CA SER A 20 -8.71 4.42 1.78
C SER A 20 -9.11 3.38 0.73
N PRO A 21 -9.80 2.30 1.16
CA PRO A 21 -10.26 1.24 0.27
C PRO A 21 -11.45 1.71 -0.58
N ILE A 22 -11.84 0.87 -1.56
CA ILE A 22 -13.12 1.02 -2.26
C ILE A 22 -14.24 0.58 -1.30
N GLN A 23 -15.23 1.45 -1.06
CA GLN A 23 -16.38 1.15 -0.20
C GLN A 23 -17.69 1.57 -0.86
N GLY A 24 -18.55 0.61 -1.18
CA GLY A 24 -19.81 0.87 -1.89
C GLY A 24 -19.56 1.57 -3.23
N CYS A 25 -20.13 2.77 -3.40
CA CYS A 25 -19.93 3.60 -4.59
C CYS A 25 -18.76 4.59 -4.46
N GLU A 26 -18.00 4.55 -3.36
CA GLU A 26 -16.86 5.43 -3.12
C GLU A 26 -15.56 4.72 -3.53
N PRO A 27 -14.78 5.29 -4.48
CA PRO A 27 -13.58 4.63 -4.99
C PRO A 27 -12.41 4.64 -3.99
N GLY A 28 -12.40 5.57 -3.04
CA GLY A 28 -11.22 5.79 -2.18
C GLY A 28 -9.94 6.06 -2.98
N VAL A 29 -8.79 5.93 -2.32
CA VAL A 29 -7.48 6.07 -2.97
C VAL A 29 -7.16 4.84 -3.81
N VAL A 30 -7.57 3.64 -3.36
CA VAL A 30 -7.35 2.40 -4.12
C VAL A 30 -8.03 2.44 -5.48
N GLY A 31 -9.31 2.79 -5.54
CA GLY A 31 -10.05 2.91 -6.80
C GLY A 31 -9.50 4.03 -7.67
N ALA A 32 -9.13 5.17 -7.08
CA ALA A 32 -8.51 6.26 -7.82
C ALA A 32 -7.14 5.88 -8.41
N ALA A 33 -6.35 5.05 -7.73
CA ALA A 33 -5.08 4.56 -8.24
C ALA A 33 -5.28 3.61 -9.43
N ILE A 34 -6.26 2.70 -9.34
CA ILE A 34 -6.62 1.74 -10.40
C ILE A 34 -7.10 2.48 -11.66
N ASP A 35 -8.00 3.46 -11.51
CA ASP A 35 -8.59 4.26 -12.59
C ASP A 35 -7.65 5.34 -13.17
N SER A 36 -6.44 5.50 -12.61
CA SER A 36 -5.48 6.48 -13.09
C SER A 36 -4.47 5.92 -14.09
N ALA A 37 -3.92 6.81 -14.91
CA ALA A 37 -2.73 6.55 -15.73
C ALA A 37 -1.40 6.63 -14.95
N ALA A 38 -1.44 7.01 -13.66
CA ALA A 38 -0.24 7.17 -12.85
C ALA A 38 0.38 5.80 -12.53
N PRO A 39 1.72 5.69 -12.47
CA PRO A 39 2.38 4.52 -11.91
C PRO A 39 1.88 4.22 -10.49
N THR A 40 1.62 2.95 -10.21
CA THR A 40 1.13 2.46 -8.93
C THR A 40 2.01 1.30 -8.44
N GLY A 41 2.63 1.48 -7.28
CA GLY A 41 3.38 0.43 -6.61
C GLY A 41 2.45 -0.51 -5.87
N ILE A 42 2.79 -1.80 -5.85
CA ILE A 42 2.09 -2.84 -5.11
C ILE A 42 3.09 -3.74 -4.38
N ILE A 43 2.71 -4.19 -3.18
CA ILE A 43 3.49 -5.15 -2.40
C ILE A 43 2.90 -6.54 -2.69
N CYS A 44 3.72 -7.44 -3.23
CA CYS A 44 3.31 -8.80 -3.60
C CYS A 44 3.92 -9.85 -2.66
N ASP A 45 3.60 -9.79 -1.37
CA ASP A 45 4.06 -10.77 -0.37
C ASP A 45 2.94 -11.69 0.14
N GLY A 46 1.71 -11.53 -0.36
CA GLY A 46 0.54 -12.29 0.07
C GLY A 46 0.04 -11.97 1.49
N ILE A 47 0.72 -11.07 2.21
CA ILE A 47 0.37 -10.65 3.58
C ILE A 47 -0.27 -9.26 3.55
N HIS A 48 0.31 -8.32 2.82
CA HIS A 48 -0.22 -6.96 2.67
C HIS A 48 -1.42 -6.91 1.74
N VAL A 49 -1.38 -7.70 0.67
CA VAL A 49 -2.41 -7.72 -0.38
C VAL A 49 -2.63 -9.16 -0.80
N ALA A 50 -3.89 -9.60 -0.83
CA ALA A 50 -4.25 -10.92 -1.33
C ALA A 50 -3.94 -11.03 -2.83
N ASP A 51 -3.53 -12.22 -3.27
CA ASP A 51 -3.15 -12.47 -4.67
C ASP A 51 -4.29 -12.15 -5.66
N GLU A 52 -5.54 -12.40 -5.26
CA GLU A 52 -6.74 -12.08 -6.04
C GLU A 52 -6.88 -10.56 -6.24
N MET A 53 -6.54 -9.77 -5.22
CA MET A 53 -6.58 -8.31 -5.28
C MET A 53 -5.45 -7.76 -6.16
N ILE A 54 -4.27 -8.37 -6.13
CA ILE A 54 -3.15 -8.03 -7.03
C ILE A 54 -3.58 -8.30 -8.49
N ALA A 55 -4.15 -9.48 -8.75
CA ALA A 55 -4.63 -9.86 -10.07
C ALA A 55 -5.77 -8.94 -10.55
N LEU A 56 -6.73 -8.63 -9.69
CA LEU A 56 -7.84 -7.74 -9.99
C LEU A 56 -7.34 -6.33 -10.32
N ALA A 57 -6.51 -5.73 -9.46
CA ALA A 57 -6.00 -4.38 -9.64
C ALA A 57 -5.18 -4.25 -10.92
N THR A 58 -4.38 -5.27 -11.26
CA THR A 58 -3.57 -5.31 -12.48
C THR A 58 -4.44 -5.35 -13.74
N ARG A 59 -5.53 -6.14 -13.73
CA ARG A 59 -6.47 -6.24 -14.86
C ARG A 59 -7.36 -5.01 -15.00
N ALA A 60 -7.71 -4.37 -13.89
CA ALA A 60 -8.64 -3.24 -13.85
C ALA A 60 -7.98 -1.89 -14.17
N ARG A 61 -6.66 -1.84 -14.42
CA ARG A 61 -5.96 -0.58 -14.71
C ARG A 61 -6.54 0.12 -15.94
N ALA A 62 -6.77 1.42 -15.81
CA ALA A 62 -7.15 2.28 -16.94
C ALA A 62 -6.06 2.30 -18.04
N VAL A 63 -4.79 2.16 -17.66
CA VAL A 63 -3.65 2.05 -18.58
C VAL A 63 -2.81 0.82 -18.22
N PRO A 64 -2.57 -0.11 -19.15
CA PRO A 64 -1.68 -1.26 -18.96
C PRO A 64 -0.26 -0.85 -18.55
N ASP A 65 0.49 -1.79 -17.96
CA ASP A 65 1.92 -1.63 -17.64
C ASP A 65 2.26 -0.45 -16.71
N ARG A 66 1.31 -0.07 -15.85
CA ARG A 66 1.48 0.99 -14.83
C ARG A 66 1.54 0.44 -13.40
N MET A 67 1.59 -0.88 -13.22
CA MET A 67 1.82 -1.51 -11.92
C MET A 67 3.29 -1.87 -11.79
N PHE A 68 3.92 -1.58 -10.66
CA PHE A 68 5.29 -1.98 -10.37
C PHE A 68 5.42 -2.56 -8.96
N LEU A 69 6.36 -3.48 -8.77
CA LEU A 69 6.60 -4.10 -7.48
C LEU A 69 7.36 -3.14 -6.57
N VAL A 70 6.87 -2.99 -5.34
CA VAL A 70 7.58 -2.31 -4.26
C VAL A 70 7.76 -3.24 -3.07
N LEU A 71 8.88 -3.12 -2.38
CA LEU A 71 9.03 -3.64 -1.03
C LEU A 71 8.74 -2.50 -0.05
N ASP A 72 7.83 -2.71 0.90
CA ASP A 72 7.79 -1.89 2.13
C ASP A 72 8.89 -2.40 3.07
N ALA A 73 10.13 -2.19 2.67
CA ALA A 73 11.29 -2.64 3.42
C ALA A 73 11.40 -1.83 4.71
N LYS A 74 11.22 -2.50 5.84
CA LYS A 74 11.54 -1.95 7.16
C LYS A 74 13.04 -2.21 7.47
N PRO A 75 13.67 -1.42 8.37
CA PRO A 75 15.08 -1.60 8.77
C PRO A 75 15.44 -2.98 9.35
N THR A 76 14.47 -3.84 9.63
CA THR A 76 14.69 -5.27 9.93
C THR A 76 15.36 -6.04 8.79
N LEU A 77 15.35 -5.51 7.56
CA LEU A 77 16.09 -6.03 6.41
C LEU A 77 17.61 -5.78 6.56
N GLY A 78 18.17 -6.28 7.66
CA GLY A 78 19.55 -6.04 8.10
C GLY A 78 19.91 -6.70 9.44
N GLY A 79 18.97 -7.43 10.08
CA GLY A 79 19.24 -8.19 11.31
C GLY A 79 19.04 -7.41 12.61
N LEU A 80 18.39 -6.25 12.58
CA LEU A 80 17.99 -5.55 13.79
C LEU A 80 16.66 -6.12 14.29
N GLU A 81 16.68 -6.80 15.44
CA GLU A 81 15.50 -7.33 16.13
C GLU A 81 14.55 -6.21 16.60
N GLN A 82 15.06 -4.99 16.76
CA GLN A 82 14.31 -3.81 17.19
C GLN A 82 14.83 -2.59 16.44
N PHE A 83 13.90 -1.79 15.91
CA PHE A 83 14.20 -0.48 15.37
C PHE A 83 13.05 0.47 15.70
N GLU A 84 13.36 1.75 15.87
CA GLU A 84 12.38 2.79 16.17
C GLU A 84 11.98 3.45 14.85
N LEU A 85 10.72 3.27 14.41
CA LEU A 85 10.14 4.04 13.32
C LEU A 85 9.16 5.05 13.92
N TYR A 86 9.54 6.32 13.88
CA TYR A 86 8.68 7.49 14.14
C TYR A 86 8.03 7.66 15.52
N SER A 87 8.24 6.78 16.51
CA SER A 87 7.90 7.03 17.93
C SER A 87 8.57 6.02 18.88
N PRO A 88 8.89 6.36 20.14
CA PRO A 88 9.48 5.42 21.10
C PRO A 88 8.49 4.30 21.44
N GLY A 89 8.84 3.04 21.15
CA GLY A 89 8.12 1.87 21.67
C GLY A 89 7.79 0.73 20.70
N SER A 90 8.05 0.86 19.40
CA SER A 90 7.75 -0.23 18.45
C SER A 90 8.70 -1.42 18.64
N SER A 91 8.22 -2.51 19.25
CA SER A 91 8.97 -3.77 19.40
C SER A 91 8.44 -4.86 18.46
N LEU A 92 9.34 -5.65 17.89
CA LEU A 92 9.05 -6.76 17.01
C LEU A 92 8.67 -8.00 17.85
N ARG A 93 7.55 -8.67 17.54
CA ARG A 93 7.23 -10.01 18.07
C ARG A 93 7.08 -10.97 16.89
N GLU A 94 7.87 -12.04 16.89
CA GLU A 94 7.83 -13.09 15.84
C GLU A 94 7.98 -12.55 14.40
N GLY A 95 8.86 -11.58 14.18
CA GLY A 95 9.06 -11.00 12.84
C GLY A 95 7.91 -10.10 12.35
N ARG A 96 6.91 -9.81 13.20
CA ARG A 96 5.77 -8.92 12.89
C ARG A 96 5.76 -7.72 13.85
N LEU A 97 5.43 -6.55 13.34
CA LEU A 97 5.21 -5.34 14.14
C LEU A 97 3.73 -5.26 14.55
N PRO A 98 3.38 -5.42 15.84
CA PRO A 98 1.98 -5.51 16.21
C PRO A 98 1.19 -4.19 16.14
N GLU A 99 1.88 -3.06 16.19
CA GLU A 99 1.21 -1.79 16.49
C GLU A 99 0.64 -1.09 15.24
N LEU A 100 0.88 -1.66 14.05
CA LEU A 100 0.35 -1.17 12.77
C LEU A 100 -0.90 -1.93 12.29
N TRP A 101 -1.27 -3.05 12.91
CA TRP A 101 -2.52 -3.78 12.58
C TRP A 101 -3.72 -3.37 13.44
N ALA A 102 -3.50 -2.71 14.57
CA ALA A 102 -4.59 -2.29 15.46
C ALA A 102 -5.43 -1.12 14.90
N ASN A 103 -4.87 -0.30 14.01
CA ASN A 103 -5.58 0.87 13.44
C ASN A 103 -6.31 0.56 12.11
N ALA A 104 -6.38 -0.69 11.69
CA ALA A 104 -7.21 -1.13 10.56
C ALA A 104 -8.61 -1.59 10.98
N ALA A 105 -8.95 -1.48 12.27
CA ALA A 105 -10.25 -1.81 12.83
C ALA A 105 -10.71 -0.74 13.83
N SER A 106 -11.01 0.47 13.33
CA SER A 106 -11.87 1.45 14.00
C SER A 106 -12.53 2.36 12.99
#